data_AF-A0A6H1R652-F1
#
_entry.id   AF-A0A6H1R652-F1
#
_cell.length_a   1.000
_cell.length_b   1.000
_cell.length_c   1.000
_cell.angle_alpha   90.00
_cell.angle_beta   90.00
_cell.angle_gamma   90.00
#
_symmetry.space_group_name_H-M   'P 1'
#
loop_
_entity.id
_entity.type
_entity.pdbx_description
1 polymer ?
#
loop_
_entity_poly.entity_id
_entity_poly.type
_entity_poly.pdbx_seq_one_letter_code
_entity_poly.pdbx_strand_id
1 'polypeptide(L)' 'MTTVQGWKKSTYSHPNGNCVEVGWLSGGTAVRDTKDRDGGLFVVGRARWADFVASVKNERFEC' A
#
# COMPACT_ATOMS: atom_id res chain seq x y z
N MET A 1 6.89 -13.15 -14.01
CA MET A 1 5.94 -12.02 -14.09
C MET A 1 5.22 -11.94 -12.75
N THR A 2 5.56 -10.97 -11.90
CA THR A 2 5.05 -10.90 -10.52
C THR A 2 3.65 -10.28 -10.55
N THR A 3 2.62 -11.10 -10.61
CA THR A 3 1.23 -10.62 -10.67
C THR A 3 0.77 -10.16 -9.29
N VAL A 4 0.32 -8.92 -9.18
CA VAL A 4 -0.32 -8.42 -7.95
C VAL A 4 -1.77 -8.93 -7.91
N GLN A 5 -2.17 -9.49 -6.78
CA GLN A 5 -3.50 -10.06 -6.58
C GLN A 5 -4.26 -9.35 -5.45
N GLY A 6 -5.59 -9.40 -5.50
CA GLY A 6 -6.44 -9.02 -4.39
C GLY A 6 -6.33 -7.55 -3.97
N TRP A 7 -6.39 -6.62 -4.92
CA TRP A 7 -6.39 -5.20 -4.64
C TRP A 7 -7.51 -4.82 -3.65
N LYS A 8 -7.12 -4.12 -2.58
CA LYS A 8 -8.02 -3.54 -1.59
C LYS A 8 -7.83 -2.02 -1.57
N LYS A 9 -8.88 -1.31 -1.95
CA LYS A 9 -8.96 0.15 -1.81
C LYS A 9 -9.15 0.53 -0.35
N SER A 10 -8.49 1.60 0.10
CA SER A 10 -8.70 2.15 1.43
C SER A 10 -10.09 2.79 1.54
N THR A 11 -10.79 2.53 2.64
CA THR A 11 -12.07 3.18 2.98
C THR A 11 -11.93 4.67 3.27
N TYR A 12 -10.70 5.14 3.54
CA TYR A 12 -10.40 6.56 3.72
C TYR A 12 -10.20 7.31 2.39
N SER A 13 -10.29 6.61 1.25
CA SER A 13 -10.21 7.22 -0.08
C SER A 13 -11.47 8.01 -0.38
N HIS A 14 -11.33 9.32 -0.57
CA HIS A 14 -12.43 10.22 -0.92
C HIS A 14 -12.16 10.92 -2.26
N PRO A 15 -13.19 11.44 -2.96
CA PRO A 15 -13.01 12.18 -4.21
C PRO A 15 -11.94 13.27 -4.10
N ASN A 16 -11.83 13.87 -2.92
CA ASN A 16 -10.96 15.01 -2.65
C ASN A 16 -9.60 14.62 -2.02
N GLY A 17 -9.26 13.34 -1.83
CA GLY A 17 -7.97 12.95 -1.24
C GLY A 17 -7.81 11.50 -0.79
N ASN A 18 -6.60 11.14 -0.33
CA ASN A 18 -6.26 9.89 0.37
C ASN A 18 -6.53 8.59 -0.42
N CYS A 19 -6.36 8.64 -1.74
CA CYS A 19 -6.73 7.58 -2.66
C CYS A 19 -5.63 6.52 -2.81
N VAL A 20 -5.64 5.51 -1.93
CA VAL A 20 -4.63 4.44 -1.94
C VAL A 20 -5.25 3.05 -2.09
N GLU A 21 -4.62 2.20 -2.89
CA GLU A 21 -4.92 0.77 -2.99
C GLU A 21 -3.70 -0.06 -2.61
N VAL A 22 -3.95 -1.20 -1.96
CA VAL A 22 -2.91 -2.15 -1.54
C VAL A 22 -3.20 -3.51 -2.18
N GLY A 23 -2.18 -4.15 -2.72
CA GLY A 23 -2.28 -5.45 -3.38
C GLY A 23 -1.17 -6.38 -2.95
N TRP A 24 -1.38 -7.69 -3.12
CA TRP A 24 -0.50 -8.72 -2.59
C TRP A 24 0.33 -9.37 -3.70
N LEU A 25 1.60 -9.60 -3.40
CA LEU A 25 2.58 -10.29 -4.24
C LEU A 25 3.13 -11.49 -3.45
N SER A 26 3.64 -12.51 -4.15
CA SER A 26 4.31 -13.64 -3.48
C SER A 26 5.49 -13.20 -2.59
N GLY A 27 6.21 -12.14 -3.01
CA GLY A 27 7.34 -11.57 -2.28
C GLY A 27 7.01 -10.40 -1.35
N GLY A 28 5.76 -9.91 -1.32
CA GLY A 28 5.45 -8.71 -0.55
C GLY A 28 4.14 -8.01 -0.92
N THR A 29 4.17 -6.69 -0.89
CA THR A 29 3.00 -5.83 -1.03
C THR A 29 3.27 -4.76 -2.08
N ALA A 30 2.28 -4.49 -2.93
CA ALA A 30 2.28 -3.35 -3.83
C ALA A 30 1.30 -2.29 -3.31
N VAL A 31 1.72 -1.03 -3.35
CA VAL A 31 0.88 0.14 -3.07
C VAL A 31 0.83 0.99 -4.33
N ARG A 32 -0.35 1.52 -4.64
CA ARG A 32 -0.52 2.46 -5.75
C ARG A 32 -1.51 3.57 -5.42
N ASP A 33 -1.41 4.66 -6.16
CA ASP A 33 -2.45 5.69 -6.18
C ASP A 33 -3.67 5.15 -6.93
N THR A 34 -4.86 5.30 -6.33
CA THR A 34 -6.11 4.93 -7.01
C THR A 34 -6.40 5.84 -8.20
N LYS A 35 -6.00 7.11 -8.12
CA LYS A 35 -6.26 8.15 -9.13
C LYS A 35 -5.27 8.08 -10.29
N ASP A 36 -4.05 7.63 -10.04
CA ASP A 36 -3.02 7.46 -11.05
C ASP A 36 -2.50 6.01 -11.04
N ARG A 37 -3.20 5.14 -11.77
CA ARG A 37 -2.85 3.71 -11.87
C ARG A 37 -1.65 3.46 -12.79
N ASP A 38 -1.34 4.41 -13.67
CA ASP A 38 -0.27 4.32 -14.65
C ASP A 38 1.05 4.91 -14.10
N GLY A 39 0.98 5.71 -13.03
CA GLY A 39 2.13 6.24 -12.29
C GLY A 39 3.02 5.19 -11.61
N GLY A 40 2.65 3.90 -11.66
CA GLY A 40 3.46 2.79 -11.21
C GLY A 40 3.10 2.25 -9.83
N LEU A 41 3.89 1.27 -9.38
CA LEU A 41 3.67 0.54 -8.12
C LEU A 41 4.83 0.75 -7.16
N PHE A 42 4.53 1.11 -5.92
CA PHE A 42 5.50 1.03 -4.85
C PHE A 42 5.49 -0.38 -4.25
N VAL A 43 6.55 -1.16 -4.49
CA VAL A 43 6.64 -2.55 -4.04
C VAL A 43 7.57 -2.67 -2.83
N VAL A 44 7.06 -3.30 -1.78
CA VAL A 44 7.79 -3.52 -0.53
C VAL A 44 7.79 -5.00 -0.20
N GLY A 45 8.94 -5.54 0.21
CA GLY A 45 9.05 -6.93 0.66
C GLY A 45 8.21 -7.20 1.90
N ARG A 46 7.75 -8.44 2.06
CA ARG A 46 6.81 -8.85 3.13
C ARG A 46 7.26 -8.47 4.54
N ALA A 47 8.54 -8.68 4.89
CA ALA A 47 9.08 -8.35 6.21
C ALA A 47 9.02 -6.84 6.49
N ARG A 48 9.53 -6.03 5.56
CA ARG A 48 9.50 -4.55 5.69
C ARG A 48 8.08 -4.00 5.76
N TRP A 49 7.14 -4.60 5.03
CA TRP A 49 5.74 -4.21 5.11
C TRP A 49 5.15 -4.49 6.49
N ALA A 50 5.47 -5.65 7.09
CA ALA A 50 5.04 -5.98 8.45
C ALA A 50 5.63 -5.00 9.48
N ASP A 51 6.93 -4.69 9.38
CA ASP A 51 7.60 -3.73 10.27
C ASP A 51 7.02 -2.32 10.15
N PHE A 52 6.71 -1.89 8.92
CA PHE A 52 6.05 -0.62 8.66
C PHE A 52 4.68 -0.55 9.33
N VAL A 53 3.83 -1.56 9.12
CA VAL A 53 2.48 -1.60 9.73
C VAL A 53 2.58 -1.63 11.26
N ALA A 54 3.52 -2.39 11.82
CA ALA A 54 3.76 -2.41 13.25
C ALA A 54 4.18 -1.02 13.76
N SER A 55 5.08 -0.33 13.05
CA SER A 55 5.54 1.00 13.44
C SER A 55 4.42 2.06 13.37
N VAL A 56 3.56 2.00 12.35
CA VAL A 56 2.37 2.87 12.25
C VAL A 56 1.41 2.64 13.41
N LYS A 57 1.13 1.38 13.76
CA LYS A 57 0.24 1.03 14.88
C LYS A 57 0.77 1.47 16.24
N ASN A 58 2.09 1.62 16.36
CA ASN A 58 2.75 2.09 17.57
C ASN A 58 3.07 3.59 17.50
N GLU A 59 2.43 4.35 16.61
CA GLU A 59 2.52 5.82 16.58
C GLU A 59 3.97 6.34 16.46
N ARG A 60 4.82 5.58 15.76
CA ARG A 60 6.27 5.84 15.72
C ARG A 60 6.67 6.95 14.73
N PHE A 61 5.77 7.38 13.85
CA PHE A 61 6.07 8.31 12.76
C PHE A 61 5.48 9.72 12.97
N GLU A 62 5.09 10.03 14.20
CA GLU A 62 4.56 11.34 14.56
C GLU A 62 5.70 12.36 14.66
N CYS A 63 5.45 13.58 14.17
CA CYS A 63 6.38 14.71 14.19
C CYS A 63 5.95 15.74 15.22
#